data_AF-A0A8J2SDU6-F1
#
_entry.id   AF-A0A8J2SDU6-F1
#
_cell.length_a   1.000
_cell.length_b   1.000
_cell.length_c   1.000
_cell.angle_alpha   90.00
_cell.angle_beta   90.00
_cell.angle_gamma   90.00
#
_symmetry.space_group_name_H-M   'P 1'
#
loop_
_entity.id
_entity.type
_entity.pdbx_description
1 polymer ?
#
loop_
_entity_poly.entity_id
_entity_poly.type
_entity_poly.pdbx_seq_one_letter_code
_entity_poly.pdbx_strand_id
1 'polypeptide(L)'
;MQRSPRHHTPSAQHRTRRRRRMPSRIAPFAAGFALCYLIFGGGDDGEAARAEIAREKAEAAARHAENAATAAEIAERATRGEVRGGDPYACPVRVPSSMRYWTKPVVEQPGDAPAYDVEAYLTFVPDFGGLNNVRLSLENVLSLARASGRVLVLPPVQPYYLLNACKGACEYSLADFFPALLENQERAKVVTSAAFFLEILPRLAKGGRLPEDAWPPDAKVLRAARRCAPMHIAKASCYALYDWLDRHFHKLTPQTETTVVLFGESKARRTLDAAKVDARVAKVRHDPPEWRLEGVKRLWRDTVDGDAILGDRTNAVVAHVRSAGWRTHGADWRHIDSAGRLLVPFYTYVYFVDHAQQNLHKRLIRDLVRHGDRVTCAAAAVVAWLDRQAPPAVKGADASYSSLHERLNDFQFKGQSNVLAALKVLAPREALWVATDAKDKAPFDGIAEAGHRVVTLEDALVAAASRRRNASLPRHVAVAANDVAMTEGEAAALARIGANERGLVDVLVASQGRTFTGTWFSTLSTHVQRIRGYVGRPDASTFFSEPKRWAACQKWEEPRRPWYMREYPTAWRDVDGRAAPAPRRGEGVYNIVQDGVDYSAGGYPQDAARGPARRAYRRDVY
;
A
#
# COMPACT_ATOMS: atom_id res chain seq x y z
N MET A 1 52.33 -33.16 42.76
CA MET A 1 51.20 -33.86 43.39
C MET A 1 50.13 -34.06 42.31
N GLN A 2 50.21 -35.18 41.58
CA GLN A 2 49.25 -36.32 41.61
C GLN A 2 47.79 -35.88 41.37
N ARG A 3 46.99 -36.42 40.45
CA ARG A 3 47.06 -37.46 39.42
C ARG A 3 45.76 -37.31 38.59
N SER A 4 45.81 -37.41 37.26
CA SER A 4 44.72 -38.02 36.46
C SER A 4 44.82 -39.57 36.65
N PRO A 5 43.86 -40.48 36.32
CA PRO A 5 42.89 -40.40 35.21
C PRO A 5 41.54 -41.18 35.34
N ARG A 6 40.70 -41.03 34.29
CA ARG A 6 39.85 -42.01 33.54
C ARG A 6 38.83 -42.97 34.20
N HIS A 7 37.65 -42.94 33.56
CA HIS A 7 36.71 -44.02 33.17
C HIS A 7 36.06 -44.95 34.21
N HIS A 8 34.71 -45.04 34.19
CA HIS A 8 33.95 -46.20 33.69
C HIS A 8 32.44 -46.07 33.99
N THR A 9 31.60 -46.30 32.98
CA THR A 9 30.23 -46.83 33.16
C THR A 9 30.29 -48.31 33.51
N PRO A 10 29.31 -48.84 34.28
CA PRO A 10 28.50 -49.92 33.71
C PRO A 10 27.02 -49.92 34.15
N SER A 11 26.21 -50.59 33.32
CA SER A 11 24.83 -51.00 33.58
C SER A 11 24.70 -52.08 34.66
N ALA A 12 23.56 -52.14 35.36
CA ALA A 12 23.02 -53.39 35.90
C ALA A 12 21.50 -53.31 36.12
N GLN A 13 20.85 -54.45 35.90
CA GLN A 13 19.42 -54.72 35.85
C GLN A 13 18.81 -55.15 37.20
N HIS A 14 17.47 -55.24 37.20
CA HIS A 14 16.57 -56.19 37.89
C HIS A 14 16.01 -55.91 39.30
N ARG A 15 14.67 -55.78 39.38
CA ARG A 15 13.69 -56.78 39.92
C ARG A 15 12.24 -56.24 39.88
N THR A 16 11.38 -56.69 38.96
CA THR A 16 10.31 -57.71 39.07
C THR A 16 9.09 -57.41 39.97
N ARG A 17 7.89 -57.35 39.38
CA ARG A 17 6.77 -58.27 39.70
C ARG A 17 5.71 -58.36 38.57
N ARG A 18 5.42 -59.62 38.21
CA ARG A 18 4.39 -60.20 37.33
C ARG A 18 2.98 -60.10 37.99
N ARG A 19 1.79 -60.23 37.37
CA ARG A 19 1.33 -61.05 36.22
C ARG A 19 -0.17 -60.78 35.87
N ARG A 20 -0.56 -61.15 34.62
CA ARG A 20 -1.87 -61.67 34.09
C ARG A 20 -2.95 -60.65 33.67
N ARG A 21 -3.64 -60.73 32.52
CA ARG A 21 -3.96 -61.80 31.53
C ARG A 21 -4.17 -61.18 30.11
N MET A 22 -3.85 -61.95 29.06
CA MET A 22 -4.24 -61.81 27.62
C MET A 22 -5.67 -62.39 27.38
N PRO A 23 -6.32 -62.36 26.18
CA PRO A 23 -5.73 -62.30 24.82
C PRO A 23 -6.48 -61.53 23.67
N SER A 24 -5.70 -61.27 22.61
CA SER A 24 -5.99 -61.35 21.16
C SER A 24 -7.16 -60.60 20.51
N ARG A 25 -6.86 -59.88 19.42
CA ARG A 25 -7.17 -60.32 18.04
C ARG A 25 -6.50 -59.45 16.97
N ILE A 26 -5.89 -60.15 16.01
CA ILE A 26 -5.43 -59.69 14.69
C ILE A 26 -6.52 -60.11 13.70
N ALA A 27 -6.96 -59.21 12.81
CA ALA A 27 -7.05 -59.38 11.35
C ALA A 27 -8.19 -58.55 10.71
N PRO A 28 -7.97 -58.01 9.49
CA PRO A 28 -8.92 -57.22 8.69
C PRO A 28 -9.73 -58.10 7.72
N PHE A 29 -10.83 -57.60 7.14
CA PHE A 29 -11.17 -57.69 5.71
C PHE A 29 -12.56 -57.11 5.42
N ALA A 30 -12.70 -56.68 4.17
CA ALA A 30 -13.82 -56.05 3.50
C ALA A 30 -15.16 -56.80 3.59
N ALA A 31 -16.26 -56.02 3.59
CA ALA A 31 -17.39 -56.15 2.65
C ALA A 31 -18.58 -55.34 3.19
N GLY A 32 -19.10 -54.42 2.38
CA GLY A 32 -20.29 -53.64 2.72
C GLY A 32 -20.61 -52.58 1.68
N PHE A 33 -20.60 -52.97 0.40
CA PHE A 33 -21.19 -52.17 -0.69
C PHE A 33 -22.72 -52.28 -0.60
N ALA A 34 -23.38 -51.14 -0.71
CA ALA A 34 -24.78 -50.93 -1.13
C ALA A 34 -25.90 -51.44 -0.21
N LEU A 35 -26.49 -50.54 0.59
CA LEU A 35 -27.93 -50.22 0.52
C LEU A 35 -28.23 -48.91 1.26
N CYS A 36 -29.18 -48.14 0.72
CA CYS A 36 -29.73 -46.86 1.21
C CYS A 36 -29.06 -45.57 0.73
N TYR A 37 -29.03 -45.41 -0.59
CA TYR A 37 -29.53 -44.16 -1.18
C TYR A 37 -31.04 -44.10 -0.92
N LEU A 38 -31.53 -42.92 -0.51
CA LEU A 38 -32.91 -42.58 -0.09
C LEU A 38 -33.18 -42.75 1.41
N ILE A 39 -32.82 -41.73 2.21
CA ILE A 39 -33.74 -40.90 3.01
C ILE A 39 -32.98 -39.58 3.32
N PHE A 40 -33.62 -38.46 3.03
CA PHE A 40 -33.22 -37.04 3.17
C PHE A 40 -32.48 -36.70 4.50
N GLY A 41 -31.57 -35.72 4.58
CA GLY A 41 -31.70 -34.39 4.01
C GLY A 41 -30.41 -33.69 3.57
N GLY A 42 -30.47 -33.17 2.35
CA GLY A 42 -30.02 -31.80 2.13
C GLY A 42 -31.05 -30.83 2.72
N GLY A 43 -30.61 -29.61 3.00
CA GLY A 43 -31.47 -28.53 3.50
C GLY A 43 -30.99 -28.05 4.87
N ASP A 44 -30.11 -27.06 4.86
CA ASP A 44 -30.17 -25.88 5.74
C ASP A 44 -28.85 -25.10 5.67
N ASP A 45 -27.68 -25.74 5.82
CA ASP A 45 -26.41 -24.99 5.90
C ASP A 45 -26.02 -24.29 4.59
N GLY A 46 -26.27 -24.94 3.45
CA GLY A 46 -25.99 -24.37 2.12
C GLY A 46 -27.02 -23.33 1.68
N GLU A 47 -28.26 -23.45 2.15
CA GLU A 47 -29.36 -22.55 1.80
C GLU A 47 -29.40 -21.33 2.71
N ALA A 48 -29.17 -21.50 4.01
CA ALA A 48 -28.90 -20.43 4.96
C ALA A 48 -27.64 -19.65 4.55
N ALA A 49 -26.57 -20.34 4.11
CA ALA A 49 -25.41 -19.65 3.55
C ALA A 49 -25.79 -18.86 2.30
N ARG A 50 -26.56 -19.42 1.34
CA ARG A 50 -27.06 -18.72 0.14
C ARG A 50 -27.92 -17.51 0.47
N ALA A 51 -28.84 -17.64 1.43
CA ALA A 51 -29.69 -16.57 1.93
C ALA A 51 -28.87 -15.48 2.63
N GLU A 52 -27.84 -15.84 3.38
CA GLU A 52 -26.90 -14.91 4.00
C GLU A 52 -26.04 -14.20 2.94
N ILE A 53 -25.58 -14.85 1.86
CA ILE A 53 -24.90 -14.18 0.73
C ILE A 53 -25.83 -13.22 0.03
N ALA A 54 -27.06 -13.67 -0.24
CA ALA A 54 -28.06 -12.84 -0.89
C ALA A 54 -28.38 -11.64 -0.01
N ARG A 55 -28.47 -11.82 1.32
CA ARG A 55 -28.65 -10.74 2.30
C ARG A 55 -27.43 -9.83 2.37
N GLU A 56 -26.19 -10.34 2.41
CA GLU A 56 -24.98 -9.51 2.47
C GLU A 56 -24.69 -8.79 1.15
N LYS A 57 -24.95 -9.43 0.00
CA LYS A 57 -24.93 -8.78 -1.32
C LYS A 57 -26.04 -7.74 -1.40
N ALA A 58 -27.24 -8.06 -0.93
CA ALA A 58 -28.36 -7.14 -0.89
C ALA A 58 -28.14 -6.03 0.14
N GLU A 59 -27.40 -6.24 1.23
CA GLU A 59 -27.08 -5.22 2.24
C GLU A 59 -25.89 -4.37 1.80
N ALA A 60 -24.90 -4.92 1.09
CA ALA A 60 -23.82 -4.13 0.51
C ALA A 60 -24.35 -3.34 -0.69
N ALA A 61 -25.15 -3.98 -1.55
CA ALA A 61 -25.88 -3.33 -2.63
C ALA A 61 -26.95 -2.39 -2.08
N ALA A 62 -27.60 -2.66 -0.94
CA ALA A 62 -28.55 -1.75 -0.29
C ALA A 62 -27.82 -0.67 0.48
N ARG A 63 -26.67 -0.87 1.09
CA ARG A 63 -25.86 0.25 1.62
C ARG A 63 -25.41 1.14 0.47
N HIS A 64 -25.03 0.56 -0.66
CA HIS A 64 -24.69 1.29 -1.88
C HIS A 64 -25.92 1.92 -2.56
N ALA A 65 -27.08 1.26 -2.53
CA ALA A 65 -28.32 1.70 -3.15
C ALA A 65 -29.16 2.58 -2.22
N GLU A 66 -28.99 2.54 -0.91
CA GLU A 66 -29.50 3.47 0.10
C GLU A 66 -28.68 4.75 0.00
N ASN A 67 -27.37 4.63 -0.13
CA ASN A 67 -26.51 5.73 -0.57
C ASN A 67 -27.00 6.32 -1.91
N ALA A 68 -27.29 5.48 -2.92
CA ALA A 68 -27.78 5.95 -4.23
C ALA A 68 -29.26 6.40 -4.25
N ALA A 69 -30.12 5.85 -3.41
CA ALA A 69 -31.56 6.16 -3.32
C ALA A 69 -31.79 7.36 -2.41
N THR A 70 -30.99 7.53 -1.35
CA THR A 70 -30.85 8.81 -0.64
C THR A 70 -30.39 9.88 -1.63
N ALA A 71 -29.48 9.56 -2.56
CA ALA A 71 -29.11 10.48 -3.63
C ALA A 71 -30.24 10.72 -4.66
N ALA A 72 -31.05 9.70 -5.00
CA ALA A 72 -32.18 9.82 -5.91
C ALA A 72 -33.36 10.61 -5.29
N GLU A 73 -33.70 10.38 -4.03
CA GLU A 73 -34.73 11.12 -3.28
C GLU A 73 -34.31 12.59 -3.08
N ILE A 74 -33.03 12.85 -2.80
CA ILE A 74 -32.47 14.21 -2.76
C ILE A 74 -32.52 14.87 -4.15
N ALA A 75 -32.26 14.13 -5.23
CA ALA A 75 -32.40 14.63 -6.61
C ALA A 75 -33.86 14.89 -7.03
N GLU A 76 -34.82 14.09 -6.55
CA GLU A 76 -36.26 14.28 -6.79
C GLU A 76 -36.82 15.49 -6.01
N ARG A 77 -36.29 15.75 -4.81
CA ARG A 77 -36.60 16.97 -4.04
C ARG A 77 -35.94 18.22 -4.63
N ALA A 78 -34.79 18.07 -5.30
CA ALA A 78 -34.15 19.13 -6.08
C ALA A 78 -34.94 19.50 -7.35
N THR A 79 -35.56 18.53 -8.03
CA THR A 79 -36.45 18.79 -9.19
C THR A 79 -37.78 19.44 -8.79
N ARG A 80 -38.24 19.26 -7.56
CA ARG A 80 -39.38 20.00 -6.96
C ARG A 80 -39.02 21.40 -6.43
N GLY A 81 -37.75 21.81 -6.53
CA GLY A 81 -37.30 23.13 -6.06
C GLY A 81 -37.23 23.29 -4.54
N GLU A 82 -37.38 22.19 -3.78
CA GLU A 82 -37.41 22.20 -2.31
C GLU A 82 -36.01 22.14 -1.67
N VAL A 83 -34.96 21.89 -2.46
CA VAL A 83 -33.56 21.81 -1.97
C VAL A 83 -32.68 22.82 -2.72
N ARG A 84 -32.18 23.84 -2.01
CA ARG A 84 -30.98 24.57 -2.41
C ARG A 84 -29.76 23.65 -2.17
N GLY A 85 -29.33 22.87 -3.16
CA GLY A 85 -28.07 22.11 -3.04
C GLY A 85 -27.91 20.97 -4.06
N GLY A 86 -26.74 20.90 -4.70
CA GLY A 86 -26.40 19.94 -5.76
C GLY A 86 -26.14 18.50 -5.29
N ASP A 87 -25.59 17.70 -6.22
CA ASP A 87 -25.25 16.27 -6.07
C ASP A 87 -24.61 15.97 -4.68
N PRO A 88 -25.18 15.04 -3.88
CA PRO A 88 -24.66 14.71 -2.55
C PRO A 88 -23.27 14.05 -2.59
N TYR A 89 -22.87 13.47 -3.73
CA TYR A 89 -21.51 13.02 -4.03
C TYR A 89 -20.66 14.06 -4.72
N ALA A 90 -21.27 15.15 -5.21
CA ALA A 90 -20.48 16.30 -5.61
C ALA A 90 -19.82 16.81 -4.35
N CYS A 91 -18.51 16.87 -4.43
CA CYS A 91 -17.72 17.47 -3.39
C CYS A 91 -18.24 18.91 -3.20
N PRO A 92 -18.67 19.30 -1.99
CA PRO A 92 -19.22 20.64 -1.73
C PRO A 92 -18.15 21.74 -1.85
N VAL A 93 -16.91 21.35 -2.16
CA VAL A 93 -15.81 22.24 -2.52
C VAL A 93 -15.27 21.84 -3.89
N ARG A 94 -14.68 22.81 -4.58
CA ARG A 94 -13.96 22.53 -5.82
C ARG A 94 -12.75 21.64 -5.51
N VAL A 95 -12.69 20.47 -6.13
CA VAL A 95 -11.50 19.59 -6.07
C VAL A 95 -10.47 20.08 -7.11
N PRO A 96 -9.24 20.46 -6.71
CA PRO A 96 -8.19 20.84 -7.65
C PRO A 96 -7.85 19.69 -8.61
N SER A 97 -7.46 20.01 -9.84
CA SER A 97 -7.03 18.99 -10.83
C SER A 97 -5.80 18.21 -10.35
N SER A 98 -4.92 18.84 -9.55
CA SER A 98 -3.79 18.18 -8.89
C SER A 98 -4.25 17.08 -7.91
N MET A 99 -5.42 17.20 -7.29
CA MET A 99 -6.00 16.14 -6.46
C MET A 99 -6.79 15.09 -7.25
N ARG A 100 -6.85 15.21 -8.59
CA ARG A 100 -7.43 14.23 -9.52
C ARG A 100 -6.36 13.71 -10.49
N TYR A 101 -5.17 13.42 -9.98
CA TYR A 101 -3.99 13.05 -10.74
C TYR A 101 -4.13 11.76 -11.59
N TRP A 102 -5.16 10.96 -11.35
CA TRP A 102 -5.48 9.73 -12.07
C TRP A 102 -6.38 9.92 -13.30
N THR A 103 -6.85 11.14 -13.56
CA THR A 103 -7.87 11.40 -14.60
C THR A 103 -7.28 11.49 -16.02
N LYS A 104 -5.96 11.45 -16.16
CA LYS A 104 -5.34 11.45 -17.49
C LYS A 104 -5.69 10.14 -18.21
N PRO A 105 -6.20 10.21 -19.45
CA PRO A 105 -6.59 9.02 -20.20
C PRO A 105 -5.37 8.12 -20.43
N VAL A 106 -5.58 6.81 -20.26
CA VAL A 106 -4.57 5.80 -20.53
C VAL A 106 -5.01 5.02 -21.74
N VAL A 107 -4.23 5.12 -22.82
CA VAL A 107 -4.45 4.31 -24.02
C VAL A 107 -3.52 3.11 -23.93
N GLU A 108 -4.09 1.96 -23.58
CA GLU A 108 -3.40 0.68 -23.71
C GLU A 108 -3.38 0.28 -25.20
N GLN A 109 -2.20 -0.02 -25.74
CA GLN A 109 -2.06 -0.50 -27.11
C GLN A 109 -2.07 -2.03 -27.15
N PRO A 110 -2.52 -2.65 -28.27
CA PRO A 110 -2.43 -4.10 -28.45
C PRO A 110 -1.02 -4.62 -28.15
N GLY A 111 -0.92 -5.55 -27.18
CA GLY A 111 0.33 -6.17 -26.76
C GLY A 111 1.12 -5.41 -25.69
N ASP A 112 0.64 -4.28 -25.17
CA ASP A 112 1.25 -3.63 -24.01
C ASP A 112 1.09 -4.50 -22.74
N ALA A 113 0.04 -5.32 -22.68
CA ALA A 113 -0.11 -6.36 -21.67
C ALA A 113 -0.99 -7.49 -22.25
N PRO A 114 -0.93 -8.72 -21.69
CA PRO A 114 -1.72 -9.82 -22.21
C PRO A 114 -3.22 -9.60 -22.00
N ALA A 115 -4.03 -10.22 -22.86
CA ALA A 115 -5.46 -10.32 -22.65
C ALA A 115 -5.75 -11.11 -21.36
N TYR A 116 -6.80 -10.67 -20.66
CA TYR A 116 -7.27 -11.37 -19.47
C TYR A 116 -7.75 -12.77 -19.82
N ASP A 117 -7.29 -13.75 -19.04
CA ASP A 117 -7.96 -15.04 -18.92
C ASP A 117 -8.87 -14.97 -17.70
N VAL A 118 -10.18 -14.96 -17.94
CA VAL A 118 -11.20 -14.86 -16.89
C VAL A 118 -11.31 -16.12 -16.05
N GLU A 119 -10.56 -17.17 -16.38
CA GLU A 119 -10.44 -18.39 -15.59
C GLU A 119 -9.09 -18.50 -14.86
N ALA A 120 -8.17 -17.55 -15.04
CA ALA A 120 -6.88 -17.55 -14.35
C ALA A 120 -6.83 -16.48 -13.25
N TYR A 121 -6.50 -16.90 -12.02
CA TYR A 121 -6.61 -16.06 -10.82
C TYR A 121 -5.26 -15.88 -10.12
N LEU A 122 -5.09 -14.72 -9.48
CA LEU A 122 -3.98 -14.42 -8.57
C LEU A 122 -4.54 -14.00 -7.21
N THR A 123 -4.18 -14.75 -6.16
CA THR A 123 -4.54 -14.46 -4.76
C THR A 123 -3.29 -14.03 -4.00
N PHE A 124 -3.44 -13.36 -2.86
CA PHE A 124 -2.28 -12.98 -2.03
C PHE A 124 -2.61 -12.83 -0.55
N VAL A 125 -1.56 -12.84 0.28
CA VAL A 125 -1.64 -12.54 1.71
C VAL A 125 -1.28 -11.07 1.94
N PRO A 126 -2.18 -10.22 2.47
CA PRO A 126 -1.85 -8.84 2.76
C PRO A 126 -0.75 -8.76 3.84
N ASP A 127 0.05 -7.68 3.80
CA ASP A 127 1.07 -7.45 4.83
C ASP A 127 0.44 -7.25 6.21
N PHE A 128 1.15 -7.60 7.29
CA PHE A 128 0.64 -7.44 8.66
C PHE A 128 0.90 -6.05 9.27
N GLY A 129 1.65 -5.19 8.57
CA GLY A 129 1.92 -3.83 8.99
C GLY A 129 0.76 -2.87 8.77
N GLY A 130 1.02 -1.58 8.95
CA GLY A 130 0.01 -0.54 8.72
C GLY A 130 -0.44 -0.46 7.25
N LEU A 131 -1.53 0.26 7.00
CA LEU A 131 -2.18 0.33 5.68
C LEU A 131 -1.22 0.69 4.52
N ASN A 132 -0.20 1.54 4.75
CA ASN A 132 0.78 1.87 3.71
C ASN A 132 1.67 0.69 3.29
N ASN A 133 1.96 -0.25 4.20
CA ASN A 133 2.68 -1.48 3.88
C ASN A 133 1.78 -2.47 3.15
N VAL A 134 0.53 -2.60 3.59
CA VAL A 134 -0.51 -3.37 2.91
C VAL A 134 -0.69 -2.88 1.47
N ARG A 135 -0.73 -1.55 1.28
CA ARG A 135 -0.77 -0.87 -0.02
C ARG A 135 0.42 -1.27 -0.90
N LEU A 136 1.67 -1.23 -0.39
CA LEU A 136 2.84 -1.65 -1.17
C LEU A 136 2.70 -3.11 -1.66
N SER A 137 2.23 -4.01 -0.80
CA SER A 137 1.97 -5.40 -1.18
C SER A 137 0.90 -5.50 -2.28
N LEU A 138 -0.23 -4.81 -2.11
CA LEU A 138 -1.30 -4.73 -3.10
C LEU A 138 -0.79 -4.20 -4.46
N GLU A 139 0.02 -3.15 -4.48
CA GLU A 139 0.56 -2.56 -5.72
C GLU A 139 1.42 -3.57 -6.49
N ASN A 140 2.27 -4.33 -5.79
CA ASN A 140 3.07 -5.38 -6.41
C ASN A 140 2.18 -6.48 -7.01
N VAL A 141 1.22 -6.99 -6.24
CA VAL A 141 0.36 -8.09 -6.67
C VAL A 141 -0.58 -7.66 -7.80
N LEU A 142 -1.10 -6.43 -7.77
CA LEU A 142 -1.88 -5.88 -8.89
C LEU A 142 -1.05 -5.77 -10.17
N SER A 143 0.21 -5.36 -10.06
CA SER A 143 1.13 -5.34 -11.21
C SER A 143 1.38 -6.76 -11.75
N LEU A 144 1.61 -7.75 -10.88
CA LEU A 144 1.77 -9.16 -11.27
C LEU A 144 0.52 -9.73 -11.94
N ALA A 145 -0.67 -9.44 -11.41
CA ALA A 145 -1.94 -9.89 -11.97
C ALA A 145 -2.15 -9.34 -13.38
N ARG A 146 -1.93 -8.03 -13.57
CA ARG A 146 -2.03 -7.40 -14.89
C ARG A 146 -1.00 -7.94 -15.87
N ALA A 147 0.25 -8.10 -15.43
CA ALA A 147 1.36 -8.56 -16.26
C ALA A 147 1.15 -9.98 -16.82
N SER A 148 0.48 -10.82 -16.04
CA SER A 148 0.18 -12.21 -16.39
C SER A 148 -1.21 -12.44 -16.98
N GLY A 149 -2.04 -11.38 -17.09
CA GLY A 149 -3.41 -11.48 -17.59
C GLY A 149 -4.34 -12.25 -16.67
N ARG A 150 -4.06 -12.26 -15.36
CA ARG A 150 -4.85 -12.94 -14.33
C ARG A 150 -5.82 -11.98 -13.65
N VAL A 151 -6.96 -12.50 -13.22
CA VAL A 151 -7.90 -11.79 -12.35
C VAL A 151 -7.34 -11.72 -10.93
N LEU A 152 -7.22 -10.52 -10.38
CA LEU A 152 -6.79 -10.34 -8.98
C LEU A 152 -7.93 -10.69 -8.02
N VAL A 153 -7.65 -11.50 -7.01
CA VAL A 153 -8.56 -11.78 -5.90
C VAL A 153 -8.10 -10.97 -4.69
N LEU A 154 -8.94 -10.02 -4.25
CA LEU A 154 -8.70 -9.27 -3.02
C LEU A 154 -8.82 -10.20 -1.81
N PRO A 155 -8.03 -10.00 -0.75
CA PRO A 155 -8.17 -10.77 0.47
C PRO A 155 -9.55 -10.54 1.11
N PRO A 156 -10.02 -11.46 1.96
CA PRO A 156 -11.27 -11.31 2.68
C PRO A 156 -11.28 -10.04 3.55
N VAL A 157 -12.50 -9.59 3.88
CA VAL A 157 -12.73 -8.49 4.82
C VAL A 157 -12.08 -8.85 6.16
N GLN A 158 -11.19 -8.01 6.66
CA GLN A 158 -10.42 -8.32 7.87
C GLN A 158 -10.00 -7.04 8.60
N PRO A 159 -9.67 -7.13 9.90
CA PRO A 159 -9.06 -6.01 10.59
C PRO A 159 -7.63 -5.79 10.09
N TYR A 160 -7.23 -4.53 9.96
CA TYR A 160 -5.86 -4.13 9.64
C TYR A 160 -5.20 -3.44 10.83
N TYR A 161 -3.89 -3.62 10.95
CA TYR A 161 -3.10 -3.00 12.01
C TYR A 161 -3.29 -1.48 12.04
N LEU A 162 -3.49 -0.92 13.24
CA LEU A 162 -3.78 0.49 13.53
C LEU A 162 -5.11 1.06 13.00
N LEU A 163 -5.97 0.26 12.36
CA LEU A 163 -7.29 0.72 11.90
C LEU A 163 -8.40 0.30 12.88
N ASN A 164 -8.25 0.70 14.14
CA ASN A 164 -9.15 0.31 15.24
C ASN A 164 -10.08 1.44 15.72
N ALA A 165 -10.06 2.61 15.08
CA ALA A 165 -10.90 3.75 15.43
C ALA A 165 -12.30 3.63 14.81
N CYS A 166 -13.06 2.61 15.16
CA CYS A 166 -14.41 2.39 14.65
C CYS A 166 -15.44 2.26 15.79
N LYS A 167 -16.71 2.62 15.52
CA LYS A 167 -17.84 2.48 16.47
C LYS A 167 -18.52 1.09 16.42
N GLY A 168 -18.05 0.20 15.55
CA GLY A 168 -18.65 -1.12 15.26
C GLY A 168 -17.58 -2.17 14.94
N ALA A 169 -17.82 -3.04 13.96
CA ALA A 169 -16.78 -3.98 13.51
C ALA A 169 -15.68 -3.24 12.73
N CYS A 170 -14.42 -3.33 13.18
CA CYS A 170 -13.26 -2.70 12.54
C CYS A 170 -12.67 -3.63 11.47
N GLU A 171 -13.47 -3.99 10.47
CA GLU A 171 -13.06 -4.92 9.42
C GLU A 171 -13.30 -4.27 8.07
N TYR A 172 -12.32 -4.39 7.18
CA TYR A 172 -12.29 -3.65 5.93
C TYR A 172 -11.91 -4.56 4.76
N SER A 173 -12.49 -4.29 3.60
CA SER A 173 -11.93 -4.68 2.32
C SER A 173 -10.87 -3.66 1.89
N LEU A 174 -9.87 -4.08 1.12
CA LEU A 174 -8.96 -3.13 0.48
C LEU A 174 -9.69 -2.17 -0.47
N ALA A 175 -10.81 -2.59 -1.05
CA ALA A 175 -11.64 -1.75 -1.89
C ALA A 175 -12.34 -0.61 -1.12
N ASP A 176 -12.47 -0.70 0.22
CA ASP A 176 -13.02 0.40 1.02
C ASP A 176 -12.08 1.61 1.03
N PHE A 177 -10.77 1.39 0.89
CA PHE A 177 -9.75 2.45 0.80
C PHE A 177 -9.38 2.81 -0.64
N PHE A 178 -9.48 1.84 -1.55
CA PHE A 178 -9.11 1.96 -2.97
C PHE A 178 -10.27 1.48 -3.88
N PRO A 179 -11.38 2.22 -3.93
CA PRO A 179 -12.62 1.73 -4.54
C PRO A 179 -12.51 1.51 -6.05
N ALA A 180 -11.60 2.23 -6.70
CA ALA A 180 -11.29 2.09 -8.13
C ALA A 180 -10.87 0.67 -8.53
N LEU A 181 -10.38 -0.15 -7.60
CA LEU A 181 -10.07 -1.57 -7.83
C LEU A 181 -11.28 -2.36 -8.31
N LEU A 182 -12.46 -2.12 -7.72
CA LEU A 182 -13.69 -2.83 -8.08
C LEU A 182 -14.52 -2.06 -9.12
N GLU A 183 -14.41 -0.74 -9.16
CA GLU A 183 -15.16 0.12 -10.09
C GLU A 183 -14.62 0.06 -11.52
N ASN A 184 -13.29 -0.11 -11.71
CA ASN A 184 -12.66 -0.02 -13.03
C ASN A 184 -12.26 -1.39 -13.58
N GLN A 185 -13.28 -2.20 -13.88
CA GLN A 185 -13.10 -3.54 -14.44
C GLN A 185 -12.58 -3.54 -15.88
N GLU A 186 -12.57 -2.40 -16.57
CA GLU A 186 -12.01 -2.27 -17.92
C GLU A 186 -10.47 -2.32 -17.89
N ARG A 187 -9.86 -1.68 -16.89
CA ARG A 187 -8.40 -1.59 -16.77
C ARG A 187 -7.78 -2.70 -15.95
N ALA A 188 -8.47 -3.20 -14.94
CA ALA A 188 -8.07 -4.41 -14.24
C ALA A 188 -9.25 -5.28 -13.84
N LYS A 189 -9.14 -6.59 -14.07
CA LYS A 189 -10.10 -7.56 -13.54
C LYS A 189 -9.77 -7.87 -12.09
N VAL A 190 -10.66 -7.47 -11.19
CA VAL A 190 -10.49 -7.65 -9.74
C VAL A 190 -11.80 -8.16 -9.15
N VAL A 191 -11.71 -9.21 -8.33
CA VAL A 191 -12.85 -9.81 -7.61
C VAL A 191 -12.56 -9.87 -6.12
N THR A 192 -13.61 -10.01 -5.31
CA THR A 192 -13.48 -10.21 -3.86
C THR A 192 -13.17 -11.67 -3.54
N SER A 193 -12.56 -11.93 -2.38
CA SER A 193 -12.39 -13.30 -1.85
C SER A 193 -13.71 -14.07 -1.80
N ALA A 194 -14.80 -13.41 -1.37
CA ALA A 194 -16.12 -14.04 -1.33
C ALA A 194 -16.58 -14.51 -2.73
N ALA A 195 -16.50 -13.65 -3.74
CA ALA A 195 -16.86 -14.01 -5.12
C ALA A 195 -15.98 -15.15 -5.65
N PHE A 196 -14.69 -15.13 -5.32
CA PHE A 196 -13.77 -16.17 -5.72
C PHE A 196 -14.13 -17.53 -5.11
N PHE A 197 -14.15 -17.65 -3.79
CA PHE A 197 -14.34 -18.94 -3.11
C PHE A 197 -15.75 -19.51 -3.22
N LEU A 198 -16.78 -18.65 -3.27
CA LEU A 198 -18.17 -19.08 -3.14
C LEU A 198 -18.88 -19.25 -4.47
N GLU A 199 -18.35 -18.63 -5.54
CA GLU A 199 -18.98 -18.65 -6.86
C GLU A 199 -18.04 -19.17 -7.95
N ILE A 200 -16.82 -18.64 -8.01
CA ILE A 200 -15.86 -18.97 -9.06
C ILE A 200 -15.24 -20.35 -8.83
N LEU A 201 -14.73 -20.61 -7.62
CA LEU A 201 -14.09 -21.86 -7.25
C LEU A 201 -15.00 -23.09 -7.51
N PRO A 202 -16.30 -23.09 -7.12
CA PRO A 202 -17.21 -24.17 -7.50
C PRO A 202 -17.36 -24.37 -9.02
N ARG A 203 -17.34 -23.28 -9.82
CA ARG A 203 -17.41 -23.38 -11.29
C ARG A 203 -16.13 -24.01 -11.86
N LEU A 204 -14.97 -23.59 -11.37
CA LEU A 204 -13.69 -24.19 -11.75
C LEU A 204 -13.63 -25.69 -11.39
N ALA A 205 -14.14 -26.05 -10.20
CA ALA A 205 -14.25 -27.45 -9.78
C ALA A 205 -15.12 -28.26 -10.75
N LYS A 206 -16.32 -27.76 -11.07
CA LYS A 206 -17.24 -28.41 -12.02
C LYS A 206 -16.63 -28.55 -13.41
N GLY A 207 -15.78 -27.60 -13.82
CA GLY A 207 -15.04 -27.62 -15.08
C GLY A 207 -13.79 -28.50 -15.08
N GLY A 208 -13.46 -29.19 -13.98
CA GLY A 208 -12.24 -30.00 -13.88
C GLY A 208 -10.94 -29.17 -13.93
N ARG A 209 -11.01 -27.88 -13.57
CA ARG A 209 -9.89 -26.93 -13.62
C ARG A 209 -9.17 -26.76 -12.29
N LEU A 210 -9.57 -27.48 -11.25
CA LEU A 210 -8.93 -27.49 -9.94
C LEU A 210 -8.22 -28.82 -9.68
N PRO A 211 -7.17 -28.85 -8.84
CA PRO A 211 -6.65 -30.09 -8.28
C PRO A 211 -7.75 -30.87 -7.56
N GLU A 212 -7.71 -32.21 -7.65
CA GLU A 212 -8.74 -33.09 -7.07
C GLU A 212 -8.91 -32.88 -5.56
N ASP A 213 -7.83 -32.60 -4.84
CA ASP A 213 -7.82 -32.39 -3.40
C ASP A 213 -8.19 -30.96 -2.97
N ALA A 214 -8.38 -30.05 -3.93
CA ALA A 214 -8.76 -28.67 -3.67
C ALA A 214 -10.29 -28.49 -3.54
N TRP A 215 -11.11 -29.49 -3.84
CA TRP A 215 -12.57 -29.33 -3.78
C TRP A 215 -13.27 -30.49 -3.05
N PRO A 216 -14.21 -30.21 -2.12
CA PRO A 216 -14.59 -28.90 -1.60
C PRO A 216 -13.60 -28.38 -0.53
N PRO A 217 -13.38 -27.05 -0.43
CA PRO A 217 -12.67 -26.48 0.71
C PRO A 217 -13.40 -26.78 2.01
N ASP A 218 -12.67 -26.89 3.12
CA ASP A 218 -13.27 -27.12 4.42
C ASP A 218 -14.16 -25.93 4.88
N ALA A 219 -15.09 -26.20 5.80
CA ALA A 219 -16.03 -25.18 6.28
C ALA A 219 -15.34 -23.99 6.96
N LYS A 220 -14.13 -24.14 7.50
CA LYS A 220 -13.36 -23.06 8.13
C LYS A 220 -12.81 -22.11 7.06
N VAL A 221 -12.33 -22.63 5.94
CA VAL A 221 -11.92 -21.87 4.75
C VAL A 221 -13.10 -21.10 4.17
N LEU A 222 -14.24 -21.77 3.95
CA LEU A 222 -15.43 -21.12 3.40
C LEU A 222 -16.00 -20.01 4.30
N ARG A 223 -15.93 -20.16 5.63
CA ARG A 223 -16.27 -19.08 6.57
C ARG A 223 -15.31 -17.89 6.45
N ALA A 224 -14.01 -18.16 6.32
CA ALA A 224 -12.98 -17.14 6.19
C ALA A 224 -13.03 -16.39 4.85
N ALA A 225 -13.65 -16.97 3.81
CA ALA A 225 -13.71 -16.38 2.47
C ALA A 225 -14.40 -15.02 2.40
N ARG A 226 -15.39 -14.77 3.26
CA ARG A 226 -16.09 -13.46 3.32
C ARG A 226 -15.34 -12.49 4.18
N ARG A 227 -15.08 -12.95 5.39
CA ARG A 227 -14.55 -12.19 6.50
C ARG A 227 -13.72 -13.12 7.35
N CYS A 228 -12.59 -12.64 7.81
CA CYS A 228 -11.73 -13.44 8.65
C CYS A 228 -11.06 -12.60 9.73
N ALA A 229 -10.72 -13.28 10.83
CA ALA A 229 -9.85 -12.74 11.84
C ALA A 229 -8.41 -13.25 11.60
N PRO A 230 -7.38 -12.39 11.71
CA PRO A 230 -5.98 -12.77 11.54
C PRO A 230 -5.47 -13.52 12.79
N MET A 231 -6.15 -14.60 13.18
CA MET A 231 -5.84 -15.46 14.33
C MET A 231 -6.04 -16.93 13.95
N HIS A 232 -5.12 -17.83 14.33
CA HIS A 232 -5.20 -19.26 13.96
C HIS A 232 -6.42 -19.96 14.58
N ILE A 233 -6.76 -19.60 15.82
CA ILE A 233 -7.83 -20.23 16.60
C ILE A 233 -9.23 -19.71 16.25
N ALA A 234 -9.34 -18.67 15.42
CA ALA A 234 -10.64 -18.10 15.07
C ALA A 234 -11.49 -19.08 14.24
N LYS A 235 -12.82 -19.05 14.44
CA LYS A 235 -13.78 -19.85 13.66
C LYS A 235 -13.74 -19.55 12.16
N ALA A 236 -13.44 -18.30 11.81
CA ALA A 236 -13.15 -17.81 10.46
C ALA A 236 -11.72 -17.26 10.44
N SER A 237 -10.74 -18.14 10.38
CA SER A 237 -9.32 -17.78 10.45
C SER A 237 -8.78 -17.40 9.08
N CYS A 238 -8.16 -16.22 8.95
CA CYS A 238 -7.48 -15.85 7.71
C CYS A 238 -6.38 -16.86 7.35
N TYR A 239 -5.67 -17.37 8.37
CA TYR A 239 -4.61 -18.36 8.18
C TYR A 239 -5.13 -19.69 7.64
N ALA A 240 -6.30 -20.15 8.08
CA ALA A 240 -6.87 -21.37 7.53
C ALA A 240 -7.11 -21.25 6.01
N LEU A 241 -7.57 -20.08 5.56
CA LEU A 241 -7.76 -19.79 4.14
C LEU A 241 -6.43 -19.70 3.38
N TYR A 242 -5.45 -18.96 3.91
CA TYR A 242 -4.14 -18.81 3.25
C TYR A 242 -3.33 -20.11 3.22
N ASP A 243 -3.33 -20.88 4.30
CA ASP A 243 -2.68 -22.21 4.37
C ASP A 243 -3.36 -23.22 3.43
N TRP A 244 -4.67 -23.08 3.19
CA TRP A 244 -5.36 -23.86 2.17
C TRP A 244 -4.91 -23.45 0.76
N LEU A 245 -4.83 -22.15 0.45
CA LEU A 245 -4.31 -21.67 -0.84
C LEU A 245 -2.86 -22.14 -1.09
N ASP A 246 -2.01 -22.09 -0.07
CA ASP A 246 -0.61 -22.54 -0.13
C ASP A 246 -0.47 -24.04 -0.40
N ARG A 247 -1.39 -24.87 0.10
CA ARG A 247 -1.34 -26.33 -0.05
C ARG A 247 -1.80 -26.79 -1.42
N HIS A 248 -2.80 -26.13 -1.99
CA HIS A 248 -3.48 -26.61 -3.19
C HIS A 248 -3.06 -25.90 -4.48
N PHE A 249 -2.45 -24.72 -4.41
CA PHE A 249 -2.16 -23.93 -5.61
C PHE A 249 -0.70 -23.54 -5.76
N HIS A 250 -0.36 -23.04 -6.96
CA HIS A 250 0.99 -22.61 -7.27
C HIS A 250 1.41 -21.45 -6.35
N LYS A 251 2.32 -21.75 -5.42
CA LYS A 251 2.79 -20.82 -4.41
C LYS A 251 3.99 -20.03 -4.90
N LEU A 252 3.88 -18.71 -4.80
CA LEU A 252 4.96 -17.75 -5.04
C LEU A 252 5.36 -17.11 -3.72
N THR A 253 6.63 -17.20 -3.35
CA THR A 253 7.19 -16.53 -2.17
C THR A 253 8.17 -15.44 -2.64
N PRO A 254 7.79 -14.15 -2.55
CA PRO A 254 8.64 -13.06 -3.01
C PRO A 254 9.97 -12.97 -2.26
N GLN A 255 11.03 -12.62 -2.98
CA GLN A 255 12.36 -12.37 -2.42
C GLN A 255 12.85 -10.98 -2.86
N THR A 256 12.18 -9.93 -2.39
CA THR A 256 12.34 -8.56 -2.93
C THR A 256 13.77 -8.00 -2.83
N GLU A 257 14.57 -8.53 -1.91
CA GLU A 257 15.97 -8.13 -1.70
C GLU A 257 16.96 -8.85 -2.63
N THR A 258 16.60 -10.00 -3.20
CA THR A 258 17.52 -10.85 -3.98
C THR A 258 17.00 -11.19 -5.36
N THR A 259 15.72 -10.98 -5.65
CA THR A 259 15.15 -11.26 -6.96
C THR A 259 14.30 -10.11 -7.48
N VAL A 260 14.24 -10.01 -8.81
CA VAL A 260 13.30 -9.15 -9.55
C VAL A 260 12.50 -10.04 -10.51
N VAL A 261 11.20 -9.78 -10.63
CA VAL A 261 10.34 -10.49 -11.59
C VAL A 261 10.39 -9.72 -12.91
N LEU A 262 10.90 -10.36 -13.95
CA LEU A 262 11.11 -9.78 -15.27
C LEU A 262 10.06 -10.30 -16.25
N PHE A 263 9.37 -9.39 -16.94
CA PHE A 263 8.38 -9.71 -17.97
C PHE A 263 8.81 -9.21 -19.35
N GLY A 264 8.39 -9.94 -20.39
CA GLY A 264 8.48 -9.53 -21.78
C GLY A 264 9.87 -9.70 -22.41
N GLU A 265 10.80 -10.41 -21.76
CA GLU A 265 12.16 -10.60 -22.29
C GLU A 265 12.14 -11.34 -23.64
N SER A 266 11.43 -12.48 -23.70
CA SER A 266 11.30 -13.26 -24.94
C SER A 266 10.71 -12.46 -26.09
N LYS A 267 9.71 -11.61 -25.81
CA LYS A 267 9.11 -10.71 -26.80
C LYS A 267 10.08 -9.61 -27.23
N ALA A 268 10.80 -9.02 -26.27
CA ALA A 268 11.79 -7.99 -26.52
C ALA A 268 12.94 -8.52 -27.41
N ARG A 269 13.43 -9.74 -27.17
CA ARG A 269 14.48 -10.37 -27.99
C ARG A 269 14.07 -10.62 -29.45
N ARG A 270 12.76 -10.64 -29.75
CA ARG A 270 12.24 -10.75 -31.12
C ARG A 270 12.05 -9.41 -31.82
N THR A 271 11.98 -8.31 -31.06
CA THR A 271 11.55 -6.99 -31.57
C THR A 271 12.60 -5.91 -31.41
N LEU A 272 13.57 -6.11 -30.51
CA LEU A 272 14.66 -5.20 -30.21
C LEU A 272 15.99 -5.88 -30.49
N ASP A 273 17.02 -5.06 -30.71
CA ASP A 273 18.40 -5.51 -30.80
C ASP A 273 18.82 -6.23 -29.50
N ALA A 274 19.55 -7.35 -29.64
CA ALA A 274 19.94 -8.21 -28.53
C ALA A 274 20.78 -7.47 -27.49
N ALA A 275 21.73 -6.64 -27.92
CA ALA A 275 22.57 -5.86 -27.01
C ALA A 275 21.76 -4.83 -26.22
N LYS A 276 20.71 -4.25 -26.83
CA LYS A 276 19.77 -3.37 -26.10
C LYS A 276 18.98 -4.13 -25.04
N VAL A 277 18.51 -5.35 -25.34
CA VAL A 277 17.81 -6.18 -24.36
C VAL A 277 18.76 -6.56 -23.22
N ASP A 278 19.97 -7.02 -23.54
CA ASP A 278 20.98 -7.42 -22.56
C ASP A 278 21.37 -6.24 -21.66
N ALA A 279 21.54 -5.03 -22.22
CA ALA A 279 21.81 -3.83 -21.44
C ALA A 279 20.66 -3.47 -20.48
N ARG A 280 19.41 -3.63 -20.91
CA ARG A 280 18.24 -3.40 -20.04
C ARG A 280 18.17 -4.43 -18.92
N VAL A 281 18.33 -5.71 -19.24
CA VAL A 281 18.32 -6.80 -18.25
C VAL A 281 19.47 -6.64 -17.25
N ALA A 282 20.66 -6.29 -17.73
CA ALA A 282 21.83 -6.02 -16.89
C ALA A 282 21.55 -4.88 -15.90
N LYS A 283 20.89 -3.80 -16.32
CA LYS A 283 20.53 -2.68 -15.41
C LYS A 283 19.66 -3.10 -14.23
N VAL A 284 18.84 -4.15 -14.37
CA VAL A 284 17.96 -4.63 -13.30
C VAL A 284 18.63 -5.70 -12.43
N ARG A 285 19.51 -6.51 -13.01
CA ARG A 285 20.30 -7.54 -12.29
C ARG A 285 21.41 -6.95 -11.43
N HIS A 286 22.00 -5.87 -11.91
CA HIS A 286 23.12 -5.20 -11.27
C HIS A 286 22.64 -4.03 -10.41
N ASP A 287 23.11 -3.94 -9.16
CA ASP A 287 23.37 -2.62 -8.58
C ASP A 287 24.45 -1.97 -9.47
N PRO A 288 24.40 -0.66 -9.80
CA PRO A 288 25.28 -0.07 -10.80
C PRO A 288 26.76 -0.52 -10.64
N PRO A 289 27.51 -0.74 -11.73
CA PRO A 289 28.80 -1.47 -11.72
C PRO A 289 29.91 -0.92 -10.81
N GLU A 290 29.73 0.27 -10.26
CA GLU A 290 30.80 1.08 -9.68
C GLU A 290 30.86 0.96 -8.14
N TRP A 291 30.01 0.11 -7.56
CA TRP A 291 29.83 -0.07 -6.12
C TRP A 291 30.68 -1.19 -5.52
N ARG A 292 31.98 -1.19 -5.84
CA ARG A 292 32.94 -2.07 -5.17
C ARG A 292 33.28 -1.52 -3.78
N LEU A 293 32.43 -1.76 -2.80
CA LEU A 293 32.86 -1.68 -1.40
C LEU A 293 33.80 -2.88 -1.15
N GLU A 294 35.07 -2.60 -0.90
CA GLU A 294 36.03 -3.63 -0.47
C GLU A 294 35.48 -4.33 0.78
N GLY A 295 35.29 -5.66 0.69
CA GLY A 295 34.83 -6.49 1.80
C GLY A 295 33.33 -6.80 1.85
N VAL A 296 32.47 -6.12 1.07
CA VAL A 296 31.04 -6.52 0.97
C VAL A 296 30.89 -7.54 -0.16
N LYS A 297 30.57 -8.78 0.19
CA LYS A 297 30.22 -9.82 -0.80
C LYS A 297 28.99 -9.35 -1.60
N ARG A 298 29.24 -8.89 -2.84
CA ARG A 298 28.34 -8.94 -4.02
C ARG A 298 26.91 -9.42 -3.72
N LEU A 299 25.94 -8.53 -3.55
CA LEU A 299 24.51 -8.89 -3.42
C LEU A 299 23.76 -8.58 -4.73
N TRP A 300 23.99 -9.43 -5.73
CA TRP A 300 23.28 -9.42 -7.02
C TRP A 300 21.79 -9.63 -6.82
N ARG A 301 20.95 -9.05 -7.71
CA ARG A 301 19.56 -9.48 -7.85
C ARG A 301 19.45 -10.44 -9.03
N ASP A 302 18.98 -11.65 -8.75
CA ASP A 302 18.63 -12.59 -9.80
C ASP A 302 17.33 -12.16 -10.48
N THR A 303 17.19 -12.49 -11.76
CA THR A 303 15.92 -12.32 -12.48
C THR A 303 15.12 -13.61 -12.41
N VAL A 304 13.86 -13.49 -12.02
CA VAL A 304 12.86 -14.54 -12.18
C VAL A 304 12.03 -14.23 -13.42
N ASP A 305 11.94 -15.17 -14.36
CA ASP A 305 11.13 -15.03 -15.56
C ASP A 305 9.64 -15.06 -15.20
N GLY A 306 9.01 -13.89 -15.19
CA GLY A 306 7.60 -13.70 -14.88
C GLY A 306 6.66 -14.34 -15.89
N ASP A 307 7.05 -14.37 -17.18
CA ASP A 307 6.26 -15.01 -18.23
C ASP A 307 6.22 -16.52 -18.02
N ALA A 308 7.34 -17.11 -17.61
CA ALA A 308 7.41 -18.54 -17.31
C ALA A 308 6.63 -18.93 -16.03
N ILE A 309 6.81 -18.20 -14.92
CA ILE A 309 6.20 -18.58 -13.63
C ILE A 309 4.70 -18.30 -13.54
N LEU A 310 4.20 -17.28 -14.25
CA LEU A 310 2.82 -16.81 -14.13
C LEU A 310 2.02 -16.90 -15.43
N GLY A 311 2.69 -17.07 -16.57
CA GLY A 311 2.06 -17.11 -17.89
C GLY A 311 1.40 -18.45 -18.25
N ASP A 312 1.79 -19.56 -17.63
CA ASP A 312 1.03 -20.82 -17.74
C ASP A 312 -0.28 -20.71 -16.96
N ARG A 313 -1.37 -20.48 -17.70
CA ARG A 313 -2.73 -20.36 -17.18
C ARG A 313 -3.55 -21.65 -17.33
N THR A 314 -2.98 -22.63 -18.03
CA THR A 314 -3.60 -23.94 -18.25
C THR A 314 -3.41 -24.88 -17.06
N ASN A 315 -2.19 -24.95 -16.52
CA ASN A 315 -1.88 -25.83 -15.39
C ASN A 315 -1.92 -25.12 -14.03
N ALA A 316 -1.63 -23.81 -14.01
CA ALA A 316 -1.70 -22.98 -12.81
C ALA A 316 -2.89 -22.02 -12.88
N VAL A 317 -4.11 -22.56 -12.86
CA VAL A 317 -5.37 -21.79 -12.91
C VAL A 317 -5.46 -20.78 -11.76
N VAL A 318 -4.93 -21.14 -10.58
CA VAL A 318 -4.81 -20.24 -9.43
C VAL A 318 -3.34 -20.16 -9.02
N ALA A 319 -2.83 -18.93 -8.92
CA ALA A 319 -1.53 -18.64 -8.34
C ALA A 319 -1.73 -17.90 -6.99
N HIS A 320 -0.96 -18.28 -5.97
CA HIS A 320 -1.03 -17.69 -4.64
C HIS A 320 0.30 -17.03 -4.26
N VAL A 321 0.26 -15.71 -4.02
CA VAL A 321 1.42 -14.94 -3.59
C VAL A 321 1.44 -14.85 -2.08
N ARG A 322 2.37 -15.57 -1.43
CA ARG A 322 2.60 -15.51 0.00
C ARG A 322 3.44 -14.28 0.35
N SER A 323 2.80 -13.10 0.29
CA SER A 323 3.40 -11.78 0.45
C SER A 323 3.52 -11.28 1.90
N ALA A 324 3.39 -12.18 2.87
CA ALA A 324 3.67 -11.94 4.28
C ALA A 324 4.63 -13.03 4.79
N GLY A 325 5.74 -12.64 5.43
CA GLY A 325 6.90 -13.50 5.68
C GLY A 325 6.62 -14.76 6.50
N TRP A 326 7.40 -15.83 6.25
CA TRP A 326 7.29 -17.16 6.87
C TRP A 326 7.58 -17.17 8.39
N ARG A 327 8.44 -16.26 8.88
CA ARG A 327 8.96 -16.25 10.28
C ARG A 327 8.16 -15.44 11.29
N THR A 328 7.05 -14.81 10.92
CA THR A 328 6.19 -14.08 11.87
C THR A 328 5.55 -14.97 12.94
N HIS A 329 5.67 -16.29 12.81
CA HIS A 329 5.00 -17.28 13.67
C HIS A 329 5.93 -18.01 14.65
N GLY A 330 7.21 -17.62 14.78
CA GLY A 330 8.12 -18.28 15.74
C GLY A 330 9.40 -17.54 16.15
N ALA A 331 9.65 -16.32 15.66
CA ALA A 331 10.85 -15.56 16.02
C ALA A 331 10.50 -14.21 16.66
N ASP A 332 11.36 -13.78 17.59
CA ASP A 332 11.41 -12.43 18.16
C ASP A 332 11.27 -11.38 17.04
N TRP A 333 10.42 -10.38 17.24
CA TRP A 333 10.15 -9.26 16.30
C TRP A 333 11.43 -8.54 15.83
N ARG A 334 12.55 -8.76 16.51
CA ARG A 334 13.91 -8.33 16.13
C ARG A 334 14.52 -9.07 14.93
N HIS A 335 13.87 -10.13 14.41
CA HIS A 335 14.34 -10.93 13.26
C HIS A 335 13.24 -11.05 12.18
N ILE A 336 12.71 -9.91 11.72
CA ILE A 336 11.88 -9.85 10.51
C ILE A 336 12.78 -10.22 9.33
N ASP A 337 12.77 -11.50 8.96
CA ASP A 337 13.27 -11.93 7.66
C ASP A 337 12.43 -11.22 6.59
N SER A 338 13.09 -10.46 5.70
CA SER A 338 12.45 -9.79 4.56
C SER A 338 11.90 -10.79 3.53
N ALA A 339 12.31 -12.06 3.64
CA ALA A 339 11.82 -13.16 2.84
C ALA A 339 10.29 -13.28 2.89
N GLY A 340 9.66 -13.12 1.74
CA GLY A 340 8.22 -13.22 1.54
C GLY A 340 7.45 -11.91 1.70
N ARG A 341 8.05 -10.79 2.14
CA ARG A 341 7.29 -9.52 2.28
C ARG A 341 7.41 -8.64 1.03
N LEU A 342 6.29 -8.23 0.45
CA LEU A 342 6.25 -7.26 -0.67
C LEU A 342 6.31 -5.81 -0.18
N LEU A 343 7.41 -5.47 0.49
CA LEU A 343 7.65 -4.13 1.02
C LEU A 343 8.63 -3.35 0.15
N VAL A 344 8.34 -3.21 -1.13
CA VAL A 344 9.12 -2.38 -2.05
C VAL A 344 8.17 -1.72 -3.05
N PRO A 345 8.50 -0.56 -3.64
CA PRO A 345 7.69 -0.01 -4.72
C PRO A 345 7.59 -1.02 -5.87
N PHE A 346 6.39 -1.23 -6.40
CA PHE A 346 6.12 -2.29 -7.38
C PHE A 346 7.03 -2.27 -8.60
N TYR A 347 7.45 -1.09 -9.07
CA TYR A 347 8.33 -0.93 -10.24
C TYR A 347 9.80 -1.28 -9.96
N THR A 348 10.18 -1.56 -8.71
CA THR A 348 11.51 -2.08 -8.35
C THR A 348 11.51 -3.60 -8.19
N TYR A 349 10.34 -4.24 -8.15
CA TYR A 349 10.21 -5.71 -8.05
C TYR A 349 9.60 -6.35 -9.29
N VAL A 350 8.62 -5.69 -9.91
CA VAL A 350 8.00 -6.10 -11.18
C VAL A 350 8.54 -5.19 -12.28
N TYR A 351 9.38 -5.77 -13.13
CA TYR A 351 10.08 -5.06 -14.19
C TYR A 351 9.68 -5.58 -15.58
N PHE A 352 9.56 -4.67 -16.54
CA PHE A 352 9.28 -4.97 -17.94
C PHE A 352 10.44 -4.51 -18.80
N VAL A 353 10.93 -5.39 -19.69
CA VAL A 353 12.00 -5.02 -20.63
C VAL A 353 11.55 -3.89 -21.56
N ASP A 354 10.26 -3.82 -21.90
CA ASP A 354 9.67 -2.72 -22.65
C ASP A 354 9.14 -1.61 -21.71
N HIS A 355 9.67 -0.39 -21.88
CA HIS A 355 9.28 0.77 -21.08
C HIS A 355 7.83 1.19 -21.29
N ALA A 356 7.23 0.92 -22.45
CA ALA A 356 5.81 1.20 -22.67
C ALA A 356 4.95 0.35 -21.73
N GLN A 357 5.30 -0.93 -21.58
CA GLN A 357 4.65 -1.86 -20.65
C GLN A 357 4.92 -1.45 -19.20
N GLN A 358 6.17 -1.10 -18.86
CA GLN A 358 6.50 -0.61 -17.52
C GLN A 358 5.65 0.61 -17.13
N ASN A 359 5.53 1.58 -18.03
CA ASN A 359 4.75 2.80 -17.76
C ASN A 359 3.25 2.53 -17.75
N LEU A 360 2.73 1.59 -18.55
CA LEU A 360 1.34 1.12 -18.45
C LEU A 360 1.03 0.64 -17.03
N HIS A 361 1.88 -0.20 -16.44
CA HIS A 361 1.67 -0.74 -15.10
C HIS A 361 1.83 0.35 -14.03
N LYS A 362 2.76 1.31 -14.20
CA LYS A 362 2.85 2.47 -13.31
C LYS A 362 1.57 3.31 -13.31
N ARG A 363 1.01 3.57 -14.50
CA ARG A 363 -0.28 4.26 -14.63
C ARG A 363 -1.43 3.45 -14.04
N LEU A 364 -1.45 2.13 -14.23
CA LEU A 364 -2.45 1.25 -13.60
C LEU A 364 -2.45 1.43 -12.08
N ILE A 365 -1.28 1.39 -11.44
CA ILE A 365 -1.17 1.60 -10.00
C ILE A 365 -1.58 3.01 -9.59
N ARG A 366 -1.09 4.05 -10.28
CA ARG A 366 -1.50 5.45 -10.06
C ARG A 366 -3.02 5.60 -10.08
N ASP A 367 -3.67 4.93 -11.02
CA ASP A 367 -5.07 5.17 -11.31
C ASP A 367 -5.99 4.30 -10.46
N LEU A 368 -5.63 3.05 -10.16
CA LEU A 368 -6.50 2.12 -9.43
C LEU A 368 -6.24 2.08 -7.92
N VAL A 369 -5.01 2.38 -7.47
CA VAL A 369 -4.66 2.43 -6.04
C VAL A 369 -4.72 3.88 -5.55
N ARG A 370 -5.83 4.55 -5.89
CA ARG A 370 -6.16 5.92 -5.49
C ARG A 370 -7.16 5.92 -4.35
N HIS A 371 -7.15 6.95 -3.52
CA HIS A 371 -8.15 7.12 -2.47
C HIS A 371 -9.51 7.50 -3.07
N GLY A 372 -10.60 7.12 -2.39
CA GLY A 372 -11.97 7.41 -2.84
C GLY A 372 -12.32 8.90 -2.82
N ASP A 373 -13.44 9.25 -3.46
CA ASP A 373 -13.87 10.65 -3.60
C ASP A 373 -14.17 11.32 -2.25
N ARG A 374 -14.64 10.59 -1.23
CA ARG A 374 -14.84 11.15 0.13
C ARG A 374 -13.55 11.69 0.72
N VAL A 375 -12.48 10.89 0.69
CA VAL A 375 -11.15 11.26 1.21
C VAL A 375 -10.56 12.41 0.38
N THR A 376 -10.65 12.30 -0.95
CA THR A 376 -10.18 13.34 -1.87
C THR A 376 -10.90 14.67 -1.63
N CYS A 377 -12.21 14.63 -1.42
CA CYS A 377 -13.02 15.81 -1.18
C CYS A 377 -12.67 16.47 0.17
N ALA A 378 -12.51 15.69 1.23
CA ALA A 378 -12.08 16.22 2.53
C ALA A 378 -10.68 16.85 2.46
N ALA A 379 -9.75 16.23 1.74
CA ALA A 379 -8.43 16.82 1.51
C ALA A 379 -8.53 18.15 0.73
N ALA A 380 -9.36 18.20 -0.32
CA ALA A 380 -9.60 19.42 -1.09
C ALA A 380 -10.18 20.54 -0.22
N ALA A 381 -11.07 20.22 0.71
CA ALA A 381 -11.64 21.18 1.65
C ALA A 381 -10.57 21.76 2.61
N VAL A 382 -9.67 20.91 3.13
CA VAL A 382 -8.55 21.37 3.95
C VAL A 382 -7.63 22.29 3.13
N VAL A 383 -7.29 21.92 1.89
CA VAL A 383 -6.42 22.74 1.04
C VAL A 383 -7.07 24.08 0.70
N ALA A 384 -8.34 24.09 0.32
CA ALA A 384 -9.08 25.33 0.07
C ALA A 384 -9.11 26.23 1.32
N TRP A 385 -9.28 25.65 2.50
CA TRP A 385 -9.23 26.38 3.77
C TRP A 385 -7.84 26.97 4.05
N LEU A 386 -6.76 26.22 3.81
CA LEU A 386 -5.38 26.73 3.95
C LEU A 386 -5.06 27.83 2.92
N ASP A 387 -5.52 27.68 1.67
CA ASP A 387 -5.32 28.65 0.58
C ASP A 387 -5.91 30.03 0.91
N ARG A 388 -7.09 30.08 1.54
CA ARG A 388 -7.73 31.34 1.95
C ARG A 388 -6.97 32.08 3.06
N GLN A 389 -6.02 31.41 3.70
CA GLN A 389 -5.25 31.91 4.84
C GLN A 389 -3.78 32.16 4.45
N ALA A 390 -3.43 32.04 3.17
CA ALA A 390 -2.08 32.21 2.66
C ALA A 390 -1.49 33.59 3.05
N PRO A 391 -0.31 33.65 3.70
CA PRO A 391 0.33 34.93 3.95
C PRO A 391 0.83 35.56 2.64
N PRO A 392 1.07 36.89 2.62
CA PRO A 392 1.60 37.59 1.45
C PRO A 392 2.87 36.97 0.87
N ALA A 393 3.73 36.40 1.71
CA ALA A 393 5.02 35.80 1.32
C ALA A 393 4.91 34.60 0.36
N VAL A 394 3.75 33.94 0.30
CA VAL A 394 3.49 32.80 -0.60
C VAL A 394 2.36 33.08 -1.59
N LYS A 395 1.88 34.33 -1.64
CA LYS A 395 0.83 34.73 -2.58
C LYS A 395 1.34 34.62 -4.01
N GLY A 396 0.64 33.84 -4.84
CA GLY A 396 1.04 33.57 -6.23
C GLY A 396 2.06 32.45 -6.41
N ALA A 397 2.50 31.79 -5.34
CA ALA A 397 3.24 30.54 -5.44
C ALA A 397 2.31 29.38 -5.86
N ASP A 398 2.89 28.26 -6.29
CA ASP A 398 2.13 27.07 -6.73
C ASP A 398 1.33 26.37 -5.60
N ALA A 399 1.51 26.80 -4.34
CA ALA A 399 0.76 26.38 -3.15
C ALA A 399 0.92 27.40 -2.02
N SER A 400 -0.07 27.47 -1.13
CA SER A 400 -0.17 28.45 -0.04
C SER A 400 0.46 28.04 1.31
N TYR A 401 0.90 26.80 1.44
CA TYR A 401 1.42 26.24 2.68
C TYR A 401 2.52 25.23 2.39
N SER A 402 3.32 24.92 3.40
CA SER A 402 4.29 23.83 3.36
C SER A 402 3.82 22.68 4.26
N SER A 403 4.37 21.49 4.04
CA SER A 403 3.91 20.28 4.71
C SER A 403 5.05 19.51 5.35
N LEU A 404 4.75 18.88 6.48
CA LEU A 404 5.61 17.98 7.21
C LEU A 404 4.84 16.68 7.44
N HIS A 405 5.48 15.54 7.19
CA HIS A 405 5.06 14.28 7.77
C HIS A 405 6.08 13.85 8.82
N GLU A 406 5.63 13.69 10.06
CA GLU A 406 6.48 13.25 11.16
C GLU A 406 5.89 12.03 11.88
N ARG A 407 6.61 10.90 11.82
CA ARG A 407 6.27 9.64 12.48
C ARG A 407 7.04 9.50 13.80
N LEU A 408 6.35 9.60 14.94
CA LEU A 408 6.96 9.64 16.27
C LEU A 408 6.65 8.42 17.14
N ASN A 409 5.52 7.73 16.93
CA ASN A 409 5.02 6.74 17.90
C ASN A 409 5.76 5.39 17.89
N ASP A 410 5.27 4.38 17.19
CA ASP A 410 5.84 3.02 17.11
C ASP A 410 7.01 2.90 16.11
N PHE A 411 7.60 4.04 15.73
CA PHE A 411 8.59 4.07 14.67
C PHE A 411 9.89 3.38 15.11
N GLN A 412 10.39 2.45 14.30
CA GLN A 412 11.59 1.69 14.63
C GLN A 412 12.90 2.49 14.47
N PHE A 413 12.86 3.66 13.83
CA PHE A 413 14.02 4.53 13.58
C PHE A 413 13.99 5.82 14.43
N LYS A 414 13.54 5.72 15.69
CA LYS A 414 13.44 6.88 16.59
C LYS A 414 14.79 7.61 16.73
N GLY A 415 14.73 8.93 16.90
CA GLY A 415 15.89 9.77 17.16
C GLY A 415 16.72 10.15 15.93
N GLN A 416 16.31 9.73 14.72
CA GLN A 416 16.95 10.16 13.46
C GLN A 416 16.35 11.44 12.88
N SER A 417 15.12 11.77 13.25
CA SER A 417 14.40 12.93 12.71
C SER A 417 14.62 14.19 13.56
N ASN A 418 14.58 15.34 12.89
CA ASN A 418 14.54 16.67 13.49
C ASN A 418 13.43 17.48 12.81
N VAL A 419 12.30 17.67 13.49
CA VAL A 419 11.15 18.43 12.99
C VAL A 419 11.48 19.88 12.64
N LEU A 420 12.42 20.50 13.37
CA LEU A 420 12.85 21.88 13.10
C LEU A 420 13.59 22.01 11.76
N ALA A 421 13.99 20.90 11.14
CA ALA A 421 14.56 20.94 9.81
C ALA A 421 13.59 21.56 8.79
N ALA A 422 12.26 21.41 9.00
CA ALA A 422 11.23 22.06 8.17
C ALA A 422 11.40 23.58 8.09
N LEU A 423 11.88 24.25 9.15
CA LEU A 423 12.07 25.71 9.20
C LEU A 423 13.00 26.23 8.08
N LYS A 424 13.90 25.39 7.57
CA LYS A 424 14.86 25.76 6.51
C LYS A 424 14.19 26.14 5.18
N VAL A 425 12.92 25.76 4.99
CA VAL A 425 12.22 25.91 3.70
C VAL A 425 10.90 26.66 3.82
N LEU A 426 10.49 27.05 5.03
CA LEU A 426 9.27 27.82 5.24
C LEU A 426 9.48 29.28 4.83
N ALA A 427 8.48 29.85 4.16
CA ALA A 427 8.40 31.29 3.94
C ALA A 427 7.88 31.99 5.22
N PRO A 428 8.21 33.27 5.44
CA PRO A 428 7.79 33.98 6.65
C PRO A 428 6.28 33.86 6.91
N ARG A 429 5.93 33.43 8.14
CA ARG A 429 4.53 33.22 8.61
C ARG A 429 3.71 32.21 7.80
N GLU A 430 4.35 31.40 6.94
CA GLU A 430 3.68 30.32 6.21
C GLU A 430 3.13 29.27 7.17
N ALA A 431 1.94 28.74 6.84
CA ALA A 431 1.37 27.61 7.55
C ALA A 431 2.14 26.32 7.23
N LEU A 432 2.36 25.50 8.25
CA LEU A 432 2.89 24.15 8.15
C LEU A 432 1.77 23.15 8.45
N TRP A 433 1.32 22.43 7.42
CA TRP A 433 0.47 21.25 7.60
C TRP A 433 1.31 20.09 8.13
N VAL A 434 0.92 19.53 9.28
CA VAL A 434 1.64 18.43 9.93
C VAL A 434 0.77 17.18 9.92
N ALA A 435 1.17 16.21 9.08
CA ALA A 435 0.68 14.84 9.14
C ALA A 435 1.50 14.08 10.19
N THR A 436 0.89 13.64 11.29
CA THR A 436 1.63 12.99 12.37
C THR A 436 0.77 12.02 13.17
N ASP A 437 1.43 11.07 13.84
CA ASP A 437 0.85 10.19 14.86
C ASP A 437 1.17 10.64 16.29
N ALA A 438 1.68 11.87 16.46
CA ALA A 438 1.84 12.50 17.76
C ALA A 438 0.48 12.66 18.48
N LYS A 439 0.47 12.50 19.81
CA LYS A 439 -0.73 12.67 20.63
C LYS A 439 -1.07 14.14 20.93
N ASP A 440 -0.07 15.01 20.83
CA ASP A 440 -0.15 16.43 21.07
C ASP A 440 0.80 17.18 20.13
N LYS A 441 0.79 18.51 20.21
CA LYS A 441 1.60 19.38 19.34
C LYS A 441 2.96 19.76 19.93
N ALA A 442 3.30 19.32 21.14
CA ALA A 442 4.52 19.74 21.82
C ALA A 442 5.80 19.51 20.98
N PRO A 443 5.93 18.43 20.17
CA PRO A 443 7.08 18.27 19.28
C PRO A 443 7.28 19.42 18.28
N PHE A 444 6.23 20.18 17.96
CA PHE A 444 6.25 21.24 16.96
C PHE A 444 6.28 22.66 17.56
N ASP A 445 6.40 22.80 18.88
CA ASP A 445 6.38 24.10 19.57
C ASP A 445 7.45 25.05 19.04
N GLY A 446 8.67 24.56 18.79
CA GLY A 446 9.74 25.39 18.21
C GLY A 446 9.42 25.94 16.81
N ILE A 447 8.51 25.31 16.06
CA ILE A 447 8.01 25.85 14.78
C ILE A 447 7.02 26.98 15.02
N ALA A 448 6.15 26.83 16.03
CA ALA A 448 5.22 27.87 16.45
C ALA A 448 5.93 29.09 17.04
N GLU A 449 6.95 28.87 17.88
CA GLU A 449 7.82 29.91 18.46
C GLU A 449 8.57 30.70 17.38
N ALA A 450 8.94 30.05 16.27
CA ALA A 450 9.51 30.70 15.10
C ALA A 450 8.49 31.53 14.28
N GLY A 451 7.25 31.67 14.76
CA GLY A 451 6.21 32.51 14.17
C GLY A 451 5.45 31.85 13.01
N HIS A 452 5.56 30.53 12.85
CA HIS A 452 4.81 29.77 11.87
C HIS A 452 3.57 29.13 12.47
N ARG A 453 2.51 29.00 11.67
CA ARG A 453 1.31 28.31 12.10
C ARG A 453 1.46 26.81 11.90
N VAL A 454 1.31 26.02 12.96
CA VAL A 454 1.25 24.55 12.89
C VAL A 454 -0.21 24.08 12.84
N VAL A 455 -0.58 23.39 11.76
CA VAL A 455 -1.95 22.89 11.53
C VAL A 455 -1.93 21.38 11.34
N THR A 456 -2.78 20.67 12.08
CA THR A 456 -2.99 19.22 11.94
C THR A 456 -4.39 18.90 11.41
N LEU A 457 -4.63 17.64 11.07
CA LEU A 457 -5.98 17.18 10.73
C LEU A 457 -6.97 17.31 11.89
N GLU A 458 -6.53 17.14 13.13
CA GLU A 458 -7.39 17.35 14.29
C GLU A 458 -7.82 18.82 14.41
N ASP A 459 -6.93 19.77 14.13
CA ASP A 459 -7.29 21.19 14.07
C ASP A 459 -8.34 21.47 13.00
N ALA A 460 -8.17 20.88 11.82
CA ALA A 460 -9.13 21.03 10.72
C ALA A 460 -10.51 20.44 11.08
N LEU A 461 -10.54 19.29 11.76
CA LEU A 461 -11.76 18.67 12.26
C LEU A 461 -12.44 19.53 13.33
N VAL A 462 -11.67 20.12 14.25
CA VAL A 462 -12.18 21.07 15.25
C VAL A 462 -12.73 22.33 14.58
N ALA A 463 -12.03 22.88 13.58
CA ALA A 463 -12.49 24.04 12.83
C ALA A 463 -13.81 23.75 12.09
N ALA A 464 -13.93 22.58 11.46
CA ALA A 464 -15.17 22.13 10.83
C ALA A 464 -16.32 21.99 11.86
N ALA A 465 -16.05 21.37 13.02
CA ALA A 465 -17.04 21.18 14.07
C ALA A 465 -17.51 22.52 14.68
N SER A 466 -16.61 23.48 14.90
CA SER A 466 -16.96 24.83 15.35
C SER A 466 -17.83 25.55 14.32
N ARG A 467 -17.48 25.47 13.03
CA ARG A 467 -18.30 26.07 11.96
C ARG A 467 -19.72 25.51 11.94
N ARG A 468 -19.89 24.20 12.11
CA ARG A 468 -21.21 23.54 12.13
C ARG A 468 -22.05 23.93 13.35
N ARG A 469 -21.41 24.25 14.47
CA ARG A 469 -22.07 24.72 15.70
C ARG A 469 -22.26 26.24 15.75
N ASN A 470 -21.86 26.96 14.70
CA ASN A 470 -21.77 28.42 14.71
C ASN A 470 -21.01 28.97 15.93
N ALA A 471 -19.96 28.26 16.35
CA ALA A 471 -19.16 28.59 17.52
C ALA A 471 -17.83 29.25 17.12
N SER A 472 -17.25 30.04 18.03
CA SER A 472 -15.91 30.57 17.85
C SER A 472 -14.86 29.44 17.78
N LEU A 473 -13.78 29.70 17.04
CA LEU A 473 -12.65 28.77 16.99
C LEU A 473 -11.93 28.75 18.35
N PRO A 474 -11.58 27.57 18.88
CA PRO A 474 -10.76 27.49 20.08
C PRO A 474 -9.41 28.22 19.89
N ARG A 475 -8.91 28.88 20.94
CA ARG A 475 -7.65 29.64 20.89
C ARG A 475 -6.43 28.82 20.41
N HIS A 476 -6.41 27.51 20.63
CA HIS A 476 -5.31 26.63 20.19
C HIS A 476 -5.39 26.23 18.69
N VAL A 477 -6.52 26.53 18.04
CA VAL A 477 -6.74 26.35 16.58
C VAL A 477 -6.72 27.71 15.86
N ALA A 478 -7.18 28.75 16.55
CA ALA A 478 -7.11 30.14 16.12
C ALA A 478 -5.68 30.69 16.32
N VAL A 479 -4.77 30.40 15.38
CA VAL A 479 -3.36 30.79 15.47
C VAL A 479 -3.10 32.23 14.99
N ALA A 480 -4.07 33.00 14.49
CA ALA A 480 -3.86 34.41 14.13
C ALA A 480 -5.14 35.28 14.08
N ALA A 481 -4.94 36.61 14.09
CA ALA A 481 -5.95 37.62 13.78
C ALA A 481 -6.61 37.48 12.38
N ASN A 482 -6.09 36.58 11.54
CA ASN A 482 -6.54 36.30 10.17
C ASN A 482 -7.14 34.89 10.02
N ASP A 483 -7.50 34.19 11.10
CA ASP A 483 -8.13 32.88 10.97
C ASP A 483 -9.49 32.97 10.30
N VAL A 484 -9.52 32.45 9.08
CA VAL A 484 -10.74 32.41 8.29
C VAL A 484 -11.49 31.15 8.70
N ALA A 485 -12.71 31.31 9.19
CA ALA A 485 -13.60 30.19 9.46
C ALA A 485 -13.77 29.31 8.20
N MET A 486 -13.89 28.00 8.40
CA MET A 486 -14.26 27.11 7.32
C MET A 486 -15.60 27.52 6.71
N THR A 487 -15.75 27.33 5.40
CA THR A 487 -17.07 27.44 4.75
C THR A 487 -17.96 26.29 5.20
N GLU A 488 -19.26 26.41 4.96
CA GLU A 488 -20.20 25.30 5.23
C GLU A 488 -19.85 24.05 4.41
N GLY A 489 -19.47 24.24 3.13
CA GLY A 489 -19.04 23.15 2.26
C GLY A 489 -17.75 22.48 2.73
N GLU A 490 -16.75 23.25 3.14
CA GLU A 490 -15.51 22.70 3.72
C GLU A 490 -15.81 21.86 4.97
N ALA A 491 -16.61 22.39 5.91
CA ALA A 491 -16.98 21.68 7.12
C ALA A 491 -17.82 20.42 6.85
N ALA A 492 -18.72 20.48 5.85
CA ALA A 492 -19.52 19.34 5.43
C ALA A 492 -18.66 18.22 4.81
N ALA A 493 -17.62 18.55 4.05
CA ALA A 493 -16.69 17.57 3.49
C ALA A 493 -15.93 16.81 4.60
N LEU A 494 -15.39 17.53 5.59
CA LEU A 494 -14.68 16.90 6.72
C LEU A 494 -15.63 16.10 7.64
N ALA A 495 -16.91 16.44 7.72
CA ALA A 495 -17.86 15.66 8.52
C ALA A 495 -18.12 14.24 7.97
N ARG A 496 -17.76 13.98 6.70
CA ARG A 496 -18.04 12.72 6.00
C ARG A 496 -16.93 11.68 6.16
N ILE A 497 -15.76 12.03 6.68
CA ILE A 497 -14.64 11.09 6.80
C ILE A 497 -14.73 10.25 8.07
N GLY A 498 -14.50 8.96 7.92
CA GLY A 498 -14.32 8.04 9.05
C GLY A 498 -12.97 8.24 9.74
N ALA A 499 -12.86 7.84 11.01
CA ALA A 499 -11.62 8.03 11.76
C ALA A 499 -10.44 7.23 11.17
N ASN A 500 -10.69 6.05 10.61
CA ASN A 500 -9.68 5.24 9.92
C ASN A 500 -9.31 5.76 8.51
N GLU A 501 -10.04 6.74 7.97
CA GLU A 501 -9.73 7.39 6.68
C GLU A 501 -8.83 8.64 6.87
N ARG A 502 -8.65 9.11 8.10
CA ARG A 502 -7.93 10.36 8.44
C ARG A 502 -6.50 10.40 7.91
N GLY A 503 -5.73 9.32 8.10
CA GLY A 503 -4.36 9.24 7.59
C GLY A 503 -4.27 9.32 6.06
N LEU A 504 -5.35 8.97 5.34
CA LEU A 504 -5.41 9.10 3.88
C LEU A 504 -5.65 10.56 3.45
N VAL A 505 -6.43 11.31 4.24
CA VAL A 505 -6.59 12.76 4.06
C VAL A 505 -5.25 13.45 4.26
N ASP A 506 -4.51 13.10 5.32
CA ASP A 506 -3.17 13.64 5.58
C ASP A 506 -2.21 13.44 4.41
N VAL A 507 -2.20 12.25 3.80
CA VAL A 507 -1.36 11.95 2.63
C VAL A 507 -1.67 12.91 1.47
N LEU A 508 -2.96 13.12 1.17
CA LEU A 508 -3.37 14.00 0.08
C LEU A 508 -3.08 15.47 0.38
N VAL A 509 -3.37 15.95 1.59
CA VAL A 509 -3.07 17.34 1.96
C VAL A 509 -1.55 17.56 1.98
N ALA A 510 -0.75 16.68 2.56
CA ALA A 510 0.71 16.81 2.53
C ALA A 510 1.26 16.81 1.09
N SER A 511 0.66 16.05 0.17
CA SER A 511 1.10 16.03 -1.23
C SER A 511 0.93 17.36 -1.97
N GLN A 512 0.04 18.25 -1.51
CA GLN A 512 -0.23 19.51 -2.18
C GLN A 512 0.63 20.69 -1.69
N GLY A 513 1.36 20.54 -0.59
CA GLY A 513 2.18 21.62 -0.04
C GLY A 513 3.24 22.13 -1.02
N ARG A 514 3.61 23.41 -0.90
CA ARG A 514 4.68 24.07 -1.67
C ARG A 514 5.99 23.32 -1.52
N THR A 515 6.36 23.05 -0.28
CA THR A 515 7.39 22.08 0.07
C THR A 515 6.81 20.95 0.91
N PHE A 516 7.51 19.81 0.90
CA PHE A 516 7.22 18.68 1.76
C PHE A 516 8.48 18.24 2.48
N THR A 517 8.42 18.11 3.81
CA THR A 517 9.46 17.50 4.63
C THR A 517 8.93 16.18 5.18
N GLY A 518 9.53 15.03 4.82
CA GLY A 518 9.06 13.72 5.31
C GLY A 518 9.98 13.10 6.36
N THR A 519 9.45 12.19 7.19
CA THR A 519 10.30 11.28 7.97
C THR A 519 11.01 10.30 7.03
N TRP A 520 12.33 10.24 7.11
CA TRP A 520 13.14 9.27 6.37
C TRP A 520 12.75 7.84 6.77
N PHE A 521 12.75 6.90 5.82
CA PHE A 521 12.26 5.52 5.98
C PHE A 521 10.76 5.33 6.29
N SER A 522 9.94 6.38 6.33
CA SER A 522 8.50 6.17 6.44
C SER A 522 7.87 5.83 5.09
N THR A 523 7.16 4.71 5.00
CA THR A 523 6.37 4.34 3.82
C THR A 523 5.19 5.28 3.55
N LEU A 524 4.75 6.06 4.55
CA LEU A 524 3.79 7.15 4.37
C LEU A 524 4.45 8.35 3.69
N SER A 525 5.63 8.77 4.16
CA SER A 525 6.41 9.87 3.53
C SER A 525 6.66 9.59 2.05
N THR A 526 7.05 8.36 1.72
CA THR A 526 7.31 7.99 0.33
C THR A 526 6.04 7.95 -0.51
N HIS A 527 4.90 7.57 0.06
CA HIS A 527 3.61 7.68 -0.63
C HIS A 527 3.28 9.14 -0.99
N VAL A 528 3.49 10.07 -0.05
CA VAL A 528 3.33 11.52 -0.28
C VAL A 528 4.26 11.97 -1.40
N GLN A 529 5.54 11.59 -1.35
CA GLN A 529 6.52 11.91 -2.38
C GLN A 529 6.08 11.42 -3.77
N ARG A 530 5.57 10.20 -3.89
CA ARG A 530 5.11 9.69 -5.18
C ARG A 530 3.91 10.46 -5.74
N ILE A 531 2.95 10.83 -4.88
CA ILE A 531 1.82 11.67 -5.30
C ILE A 531 2.31 13.05 -5.72
N ARG A 532 3.25 13.67 -4.99
CA ARG A 532 3.90 14.93 -5.39
C ARG A 532 4.48 14.84 -6.80
N GLY A 533 5.13 13.73 -7.12
CA GLY A 533 5.61 13.42 -8.47
C GLY A 533 4.50 13.36 -9.52
N TYR A 534 3.40 12.67 -9.23
CA TYR A 534 2.25 12.55 -10.14
C TYR A 534 1.58 13.90 -10.45
N VAL A 535 1.52 14.80 -9.46
CA VAL A 535 0.92 16.14 -9.63
C VAL A 535 1.91 17.17 -10.18
N GLY A 536 3.15 16.76 -10.46
CA GLY A 536 4.18 17.60 -11.07
C GLY A 536 4.87 18.57 -10.12
N ARG A 537 4.84 18.34 -8.80
CA ARG A 537 5.67 19.13 -7.87
C ARG A 537 7.16 18.90 -8.21
N PRO A 538 8.01 19.94 -8.18
CA PRO A 538 9.44 19.76 -8.42
C PRO A 538 10.07 18.83 -7.38
N ASP A 539 10.92 17.88 -7.79
CA ASP A 539 11.63 16.98 -6.86
C ASP A 539 12.47 17.79 -5.83
N ALA A 540 13.01 18.94 -6.26
CA ALA A 540 13.71 19.92 -5.42
C ALA A 540 12.87 20.57 -4.30
N SER A 541 11.56 20.32 -4.26
CA SER A 541 10.65 20.79 -3.21
C SER A 541 10.35 19.71 -2.16
N THR A 542 11.00 18.55 -2.24
CA THR A 542 10.88 17.45 -1.29
C THR A 542 12.14 17.34 -0.44
N PHE A 543 11.95 17.27 0.87
CA PHE A 543 12.97 17.26 1.91
C PHE A 543 12.68 16.17 2.94
N PHE A 544 13.61 15.93 3.87
CA PHE A 544 13.43 14.97 4.96
C PHE A 544 13.85 15.51 6.31
N SER A 545 13.12 15.18 7.37
CA SER A 545 13.44 15.61 8.73
C SER A 545 14.76 15.03 9.26
N GLU A 546 15.32 13.99 8.63
CA GLU A 546 16.66 13.49 8.94
C GLU A 546 17.75 14.45 8.41
N PRO A 547 18.55 15.13 9.26
CA PRO A 547 19.46 16.17 8.83
C PRO A 547 20.52 15.71 7.82
N LYS A 548 21.02 14.47 7.96
CA LYS A 548 22.02 13.87 7.05
C LYS A 548 21.44 13.51 5.67
N ARG A 549 20.12 13.50 5.53
CA ARG A 549 19.38 13.12 4.33
C ARG A 549 18.39 14.18 3.88
N TRP A 550 18.58 15.41 4.36
CA TRP A 550 17.67 16.54 4.17
C TRP A 550 17.20 16.71 2.73
N ALA A 551 18.10 16.57 1.75
CA ALA A 551 17.83 16.79 0.33
C ALA A 551 17.97 15.52 -0.52
N ALA A 552 17.83 14.33 0.08
CA ALA A 552 18.17 13.04 -0.52
C ALA A 552 17.42 12.66 -1.81
N CYS A 553 16.30 13.30 -2.13
CA CYS A 553 15.48 12.96 -3.30
C CYS A 553 15.25 14.11 -4.27
N GLN A 554 16.22 15.04 -4.37
CA GLN A 554 16.11 16.25 -5.20
C GLN A 554 16.80 16.16 -6.56
N LYS A 555 17.48 15.05 -6.84
CA LYS A 555 18.17 14.77 -8.11
C LYS A 555 17.62 13.48 -8.72
N TRP A 556 17.91 13.29 -10.00
CA TRP A 556 17.62 12.04 -10.67
C TRP A 556 18.41 10.89 -10.02
N GLU A 557 17.70 9.80 -9.75
CA GLU A 557 18.28 8.59 -9.18
C GLU A 557 17.55 7.37 -9.74
N GLU A 558 18.32 6.40 -10.19
CA GLU A 558 17.79 5.08 -10.53
C GLU A 558 17.48 4.28 -9.26
N PRO A 559 16.50 3.36 -9.31
CA PRO A 559 16.22 2.47 -8.18
C PRO A 559 17.47 1.71 -7.69
N ARG A 560 17.73 1.76 -6.38
CA ARG A 560 18.86 1.05 -5.74
C ARG A 560 18.55 0.62 -4.31
N ARG A 561 19.50 -0.02 -3.63
CA ARG A 561 19.35 -0.36 -2.21
C ARG A 561 19.41 0.87 -1.29
N PRO A 562 18.70 0.83 -0.14
CA PRO A 562 17.61 -0.10 0.17
C PRO A 562 16.37 0.23 -0.70
N TRP A 563 15.71 -0.78 -1.27
CA TRP A 563 14.50 -0.56 -2.07
C TRP A 563 13.26 -0.34 -1.21
N TYR A 564 13.23 -0.97 -0.03
CA TYR A 564 12.19 -0.75 0.96
C TYR A 564 12.25 0.68 1.48
N MET A 565 11.07 1.30 1.70
CA MET A 565 10.90 2.66 2.25
C MET A 565 11.52 3.77 1.41
N ARG A 566 11.68 3.55 0.10
CA ARG A 566 12.17 4.54 -0.85
C ARG A 566 11.25 4.66 -2.05
N GLU A 567 11.18 5.84 -2.62
CA GLU A 567 10.53 6.10 -3.91
C GLU A 567 11.54 6.82 -4.83
N TYR A 568 11.39 6.62 -6.13
CA TYR A 568 12.35 7.04 -7.14
C TYR A 568 11.65 7.83 -8.25
N PRO A 569 12.32 8.84 -8.86
CA PRO A 569 11.77 9.61 -9.97
C PRO A 569 11.20 8.77 -11.12
N THR A 570 11.73 7.57 -11.36
CA THR A 570 11.20 6.63 -12.36
C THR A 570 9.70 6.32 -12.18
N ALA A 571 9.14 6.46 -10.97
CA ALA A 571 7.73 6.17 -10.71
C ALA A 571 6.78 7.18 -11.37
N TRP A 572 7.18 8.45 -11.48
CA TRP A 572 6.35 9.54 -12.01
C TRP A 572 6.92 10.22 -13.25
N ARG A 573 8.23 10.14 -13.50
CA ARG A 573 8.88 10.81 -14.62
C ARG A 573 8.41 10.22 -15.95
N ASP A 574 7.87 11.07 -16.81
CA ASP A 574 7.34 10.73 -18.14
C ASP A 574 6.42 9.49 -18.13
N VAL A 575 5.72 9.27 -17.00
CA VAL A 575 4.90 8.09 -16.77
C VAL A 575 3.70 8.01 -17.72
N ASP A 576 3.27 9.14 -18.28
CA ASP A 576 2.24 9.21 -19.30
C ASP A 576 2.76 8.85 -20.70
N GLY A 577 4.07 8.83 -20.89
CA GLY A 577 4.73 8.47 -22.13
C GLY A 577 4.98 6.96 -22.27
N ARG A 578 5.59 6.60 -23.41
CA ARG A 578 6.05 5.25 -23.74
C ARG A 578 7.57 5.07 -23.62
N ALA A 579 8.31 6.17 -23.46
CA ALA A 579 9.76 6.16 -23.37
C ALA A 579 10.26 5.74 -21.99
N ALA A 580 11.54 5.35 -21.93
CA ALA A 580 12.24 5.17 -20.67
C ALA A 580 12.25 6.49 -19.89
N PRO A 581 12.01 6.47 -18.57
CA PRO A 581 12.14 7.66 -17.76
C PRO A 581 13.63 8.04 -17.67
N ALA A 582 13.92 9.34 -17.75
CA ALA A 582 15.30 9.85 -17.84
C ALA A 582 15.45 11.18 -17.08
N PRO A 583 16.69 11.55 -16.69
CA PRO A 583 16.95 12.88 -16.15
C PRO A 583 16.64 13.97 -17.19
N ARG A 584 16.08 15.09 -16.73
CA ARG A 584 15.91 16.29 -17.56
C ARG A 584 17.27 16.92 -17.87
N ARG A 585 17.35 17.65 -18.99
CA ARG A 585 18.55 18.40 -19.35
C ARG A 585 18.92 19.38 -18.22
N GLY A 586 20.15 19.27 -17.71
CA GLY A 586 20.66 20.10 -16.60
C GLY A 586 20.18 19.69 -15.21
N GLU A 587 19.37 18.64 -15.09
CA GLU A 587 19.02 18.05 -13.79
C GLU A 587 20.26 17.37 -13.18
N GLY A 588 20.48 17.60 -11.89
CA GLY A 588 21.50 16.84 -11.17
C GLY A 588 21.17 15.35 -11.20
N VAL A 589 22.19 14.52 -11.33
CA VAL A 589 22.09 13.06 -11.20
C VAL A 589 22.88 12.64 -9.97
N TYR A 590 22.33 11.77 -9.13
CA TYR A 590 23.13 11.13 -8.08
C TYR A 590 24.03 10.06 -8.72
N ASN A 591 25.27 10.44 -9.03
CA ASN A 591 26.34 9.53 -9.43
C ASN A 591 27.21 9.24 -8.22
N ILE A 592 27.03 8.07 -7.62
CA ILE A 592 27.65 7.71 -6.34
C ILE A 592 29.18 7.56 -6.43
N VAL A 593 29.69 7.53 -7.66
CA VAL A 593 31.10 7.28 -7.99
C VAL A 593 31.91 8.56 -8.07
N GLN A 594 31.28 9.68 -8.44
CA GLN A 594 31.95 10.98 -8.45
C GLN A 594 32.11 11.57 -7.06
N ASP A 595 31.24 11.20 -6.13
CA ASP A 595 31.21 11.82 -4.80
C ASP A 595 32.11 11.10 -3.77
N GLY A 596 32.64 9.90 -4.08
CA GLY A 596 33.56 9.17 -3.21
C GLY A 596 32.99 8.78 -1.84
N VAL A 597 31.68 8.91 -1.63
CA VAL A 597 30.99 8.62 -0.37
C VAL A 597 30.37 7.24 -0.42
N ASP A 598 30.50 6.47 0.66
CA ASP A 598 29.76 5.23 0.87
C ASP A 598 28.30 5.53 1.27
N TYR A 599 27.37 5.35 0.33
CA TYR A 599 25.94 5.55 0.54
C TYR A 599 25.24 4.32 1.15
N SER A 600 25.95 3.20 1.35
CA SER A 600 25.39 1.99 1.98
C SER A 600 25.14 2.19 3.48
N ALA A 601 25.86 3.15 4.10
CA ALA A 601 25.58 3.71 5.43
C ALA A 601 24.63 4.94 5.41
N GLY A 602 24.12 5.31 4.23
CA GLY A 602 23.14 6.37 4.01
C GLY A 602 23.63 7.80 4.25
N GLY A 603 24.85 8.15 3.84
CA GLY A 603 25.25 9.55 3.72
C GLY A 603 24.75 10.14 2.40
N TYR A 604 23.71 10.97 2.39
CA TYR A 604 23.42 11.83 1.23
C TYR A 604 24.26 13.12 1.31
N PRO A 605 24.60 13.77 0.19
CA PRO A 605 25.40 14.99 0.24
C PRO A 605 24.61 16.09 0.97
N GLN A 606 25.24 16.75 1.95
CA GLN A 606 24.63 17.86 2.70
C GLN A 606 24.36 19.10 1.82
N ASP A 607 24.95 19.16 0.62
CA ASP A 607 25.09 20.39 -0.18
C ASP A 607 24.22 20.47 -1.45
N ALA A 608 23.13 19.71 -1.57
CA ALA A 608 22.25 19.84 -2.74
C ALA A 608 21.49 21.20 -2.82
N ALA A 609 21.56 22.04 -1.78
CA ALA A 609 20.99 23.40 -1.80
C ALA A 609 21.92 24.43 -2.47
N ARG A 610 22.28 24.23 -3.74
CA ARG A 610 22.76 25.33 -4.61
C ARG A 610 21.58 25.89 -5.41
N GLY A 611 20.67 26.57 -4.71
CA GLY A 611 19.54 27.29 -5.28
C GLY A 611 19.26 28.60 -4.53
N PRO A 612 18.34 29.44 -5.03
CA PRO A 612 18.03 30.77 -4.48
C PRO A 612 17.72 30.78 -2.97
N ALA A 613 17.27 29.65 -2.43
CA ALA A 613 16.96 29.45 -1.03
C ALA A 613 18.13 29.75 -0.05
N ARG A 614 19.41 29.64 -0.47
CA ARG A 614 20.55 29.98 0.41
C ARG A 614 20.79 31.50 0.56
N ARG A 615 20.34 32.35 -0.38
CA ARG A 615 20.66 33.80 -0.31
C ARG A 615 19.81 34.56 0.70
N ALA A 616 18.68 34.02 1.15
CA ALA A 616 17.80 34.70 2.09
C ALA A 616 18.20 34.52 3.56
N TYR A 617 18.98 33.50 3.93
CA TYR A 617 19.19 33.14 5.34
C TYR A 617 20.48 33.73 5.97
N ARG A 618 21.43 34.23 5.18
CA ARG A 618 22.72 34.69 5.71
C ARG A 618 22.73 36.12 6.26
N ARG A 619 21.59 36.82 6.32
CA ARG A 619 21.56 38.22 6.75
C ARG A 619 20.98 38.50 8.13
N ASP A 620 20.13 37.65 8.71
CA ASP A 620 19.36 38.06 9.91
C ASP A 620 19.37 37.09 11.10
N VAL A 621 20.35 36.19 11.22
CA VAL A 621 20.53 35.43 12.47
C VAL A 621 22.03 35.28 12.78
N TYR A 622 22.57 36.31 13.42
CA TYR A 622 23.67 36.22 14.39
C TYR A 622 23.21 36.91 15.66
#